data_AF-A0A9X8HEI7-F1
#
_entry.id   AF-A0A9X8HEI7-F1
#
_cell.length_a   1.000
_cell.length_b   1.000
_cell.length_c   1.000
_cell.angle_alpha   90.00
_cell.angle_beta   90.00
_cell.angle_gamma   90.00
#
_symmetry.space_group_name_H-M   'P 1'
#
loop_
_entity.id
_entity.type
_entity.pdbx_description
1 polymer ?
#
loop_
_entity_poly.entity_id
_entity_poly.type
_entity_poly.pdbx_seq_one_letter_code
_entity_poly.pdbx_strand_id
1 'polypeptide(L)'
;MFHPTAVTSHLVGTPKWTPSNAKDDYLAIQTSTGSDLFWPYSGAIGVHIRVTRSVPHPMTVSGHLTFFISDAPPVQLYVEIPLIPAPPQRQRYPSGYIPHDNLHQQVDPFDSQGDHPHTNFCDFFHRLLSHHHLFVEVLTTDYTCVGDWSLYGVLVIADPEDSWFASEVALVDAAVRRHDGLSVVVIADWFNPGLVRHHMSLWDATTLSTWQPVTGGANVPAINTLLAGFGVGLSSHVWSNVELLYLSGSALIDLPDPSFVLYANLTQDTNKKEDDRGVSMGLFKQDMKEMAIAAMVQIQGGGRIVVYGDSSCVDSSTVSQMEHGTVSMCGQDMI
;
A
#
# COMPACT_ATOMS: atom_id res chain seq x y z
N MET A 1 -0.32 39.05 -2.04
CA MET A 1 -1.56 39.27 -2.81
C MET A 1 -1.12 39.79 -4.17
N PHE A 2 -1.30 39.02 -5.25
CA PHE A 2 -0.90 39.41 -6.60
C PHE A 2 -1.76 40.58 -7.09
N HIS A 3 -1.18 41.53 -7.84
CA HIS A 3 -1.93 42.70 -8.34
C HIS A 3 -3.00 42.22 -9.33
N PRO A 4 -4.30 42.51 -9.12
CA PRO A 4 -5.41 41.90 -9.88
C PRO A 4 -5.50 42.32 -11.36
N THR A 5 -4.57 43.12 -11.86
CA THR A 5 -4.50 43.58 -13.26
C THR A 5 -3.23 43.12 -14.00
N ALA A 6 -2.33 42.38 -13.35
CA ALA A 6 -1.13 41.87 -14.00
C ALA A 6 -1.49 40.63 -14.86
N VAL A 7 -1.20 40.69 -16.15
CA VAL A 7 -1.47 39.59 -17.10
C VAL A 7 -0.48 38.43 -16.88
N THR A 8 0.73 38.73 -16.43
CA THR A 8 1.78 37.79 -16.05
C THR A 8 2.62 38.38 -14.93
N SER A 9 3.28 37.54 -14.13
CA SER A 9 4.23 37.98 -13.10
C SER A 9 5.49 37.13 -13.16
N HIS A 10 6.64 37.72 -12.82
CA HIS A 10 7.92 37.04 -12.85
C HIS A 10 8.50 36.84 -11.45
N LEU A 11 9.14 35.69 -11.23
CA LEU A 11 9.98 35.49 -10.05
C LEU A 11 11.32 36.21 -10.26
N VAL A 12 11.63 37.13 -9.36
CA VAL A 12 12.84 37.95 -9.42
C VAL A 12 13.93 37.29 -8.57
N GLY A 13 14.68 36.40 -9.22
CA GLY A 13 15.78 35.66 -8.59
C GLY A 13 15.31 34.49 -7.72
N THR A 14 16.25 33.91 -6.99
CA THR A 14 15.95 32.73 -6.16
C THR A 14 15.25 33.12 -4.85
N PRO A 15 14.16 32.42 -4.49
CA PRO A 15 13.51 32.55 -3.19
C PRO A 15 14.52 32.42 -2.05
N LYS A 16 14.37 33.27 -1.04
CA LYS A 16 15.31 33.37 0.08
C LYS A 16 14.72 32.75 1.35
N TRP A 17 15.40 31.75 1.88
CA TRP A 17 15.15 31.21 3.21
C TRP A 17 15.72 32.14 4.30
N THR A 18 14.92 32.41 5.33
CA THR A 18 15.36 33.11 6.55
C THR A 18 14.85 32.35 7.77
N PRO A 19 15.72 31.68 8.54
CA PRO A 19 15.32 30.96 9.74
C PRO A 19 14.83 31.92 10.83
N SER A 20 13.84 31.52 11.62
CA SER A 20 13.33 32.30 12.77
C SER A 20 14.41 32.51 13.84
N ASN A 21 15.33 31.55 13.97
CA ASN A 21 16.50 31.64 14.83
C ASN A 21 17.74 31.16 14.08
N ALA A 22 18.71 32.05 13.87
CA ALA A 22 19.95 31.73 13.15
C ALA A 22 20.77 30.60 13.82
N LYS A 23 20.61 30.36 15.13
CA LYS A 23 21.26 29.25 15.83
C LYS A 23 20.62 27.90 15.53
N ASP A 24 19.37 27.89 15.07
CA ASP A 24 18.56 26.70 14.78
C ASP A 24 18.35 26.51 13.27
N ASP A 25 19.28 26.99 12.43
CA ASP A 25 19.22 26.74 10.99
C ASP A 25 19.70 25.32 10.67
N TYR A 26 18.75 24.39 10.68
CA TYR A 26 18.95 22.99 10.30
C TYR A 26 18.57 22.71 8.86
N LEU A 27 18.04 23.69 8.11
CA LEU A 27 17.41 23.47 6.81
C LEU A 27 18.23 24.11 5.68
N ALA A 28 18.47 23.36 4.63
CA ALA A 28 18.84 23.87 3.32
C ALA A 28 17.61 23.80 2.43
N ILE A 29 17.12 24.95 1.98
CA ILE A 29 15.99 25.05 1.08
C ILE A 29 16.50 25.38 -0.32
N GLN A 30 16.12 24.54 -1.28
CA GLN A 30 16.30 24.76 -2.70
C GLN A 30 14.93 24.91 -3.34
N THR A 31 14.83 25.75 -4.35
CA THR A 31 13.58 25.94 -5.09
C THR A 31 13.81 25.67 -6.56
N SER A 32 12.90 24.95 -7.20
CA SER A 32 12.88 24.73 -8.64
C SER A 32 11.62 25.36 -9.23
N THR A 33 11.81 26.10 -10.31
CA THR A 33 10.72 26.65 -11.11
C THR A 33 10.76 25.94 -12.47
N GLY A 34 9.60 25.45 -12.93
CA GLY A 34 9.47 24.98 -14.32
C GLY A 34 9.49 26.14 -15.33
N SER A 35 9.16 27.35 -14.86
CA SER A 35 9.17 28.61 -15.59
C SER A 35 9.26 29.76 -14.58
N ASP A 36 10.02 30.81 -14.91
CA ASP A 36 10.08 32.04 -14.10
C ASP A 36 8.91 32.99 -14.40
N LEU A 37 8.01 32.60 -15.30
CA LEU A 37 6.78 33.30 -15.69
C LEU A 37 5.56 32.59 -15.09
N PHE A 38 4.77 33.32 -14.32
CA PHE A 38 3.51 32.87 -13.72
C PHE A 38 2.33 33.60 -14.36
N TRP A 39 1.25 32.85 -14.63
CA TRP A 39 -0.02 33.42 -15.02
C TRP A 39 -0.93 33.53 -13.79
N PRO A 40 -1.92 34.45 -13.80
CA PRO A 40 -2.93 34.49 -12.76
C PRO A 40 -3.57 33.11 -12.58
N TYR A 41 -3.60 32.63 -11.32
CA TYR A 41 -4.19 31.35 -10.92
C TYR A 41 -3.52 30.09 -11.50
N SER A 42 -2.30 30.17 -12.05
CA SER A 42 -1.58 28.98 -12.50
C SER A 42 -0.06 29.05 -12.31
N GLY A 43 0.55 27.87 -12.26
CA GLY A 43 1.98 27.68 -12.02
C GLY A 43 2.26 27.01 -10.67
N ALA A 44 3.50 26.54 -10.52
CA ALA A 44 3.97 25.84 -9.32
C ALA A 44 5.44 26.18 -9.08
N ILE A 45 5.83 26.19 -7.80
CA ILE A 45 7.23 26.28 -7.38
C ILE A 45 7.53 25.03 -6.57
N GLY A 46 8.48 24.23 -7.03
CA GLY A 46 9.00 23.12 -6.25
C GLY A 46 9.88 23.64 -5.14
N VAL A 47 9.68 23.16 -3.91
CA VAL A 47 10.52 23.49 -2.76
C VAL A 47 11.10 22.19 -2.24
N HIS A 48 12.41 22.05 -2.31
CA HIS A 48 13.17 20.91 -1.79
C HIS A 48 13.86 21.34 -0.50
N ILE A 49 13.51 20.68 0.60
CA ILE A 49 14.00 20.99 1.94
C ILE A 49 14.84 19.83 2.43
N ARG A 50 16.08 20.12 2.82
CA ARG A 50 17.03 19.13 3.33
C ARG A 50 17.54 19.51 4.70
N VAL A 51 17.66 18.54 5.60
CA VAL A 51 18.33 18.74 6.89
C VAL A 51 19.85 18.74 6.70
N THR A 52 20.54 19.79 7.14
CA THR A 52 21.98 20.02 6.90
C THR A 52 22.89 19.41 7.96
N ARG A 53 22.37 19.16 9.16
CA ARG A 53 23.15 18.67 10.31
C ARG A 53 22.30 17.76 11.20
N SER A 54 22.96 16.87 11.93
CA SER A 54 22.29 15.92 12.83
C SER A 54 21.46 16.62 13.90
N VAL A 55 20.24 16.12 14.10
CA VAL A 55 19.28 16.63 15.08
C VAL A 55 19.46 15.83 16.38
N PRO A 56 19.71 16.49 17.53
CA PRO A 56 20.05 15.77 18.76
C PRO A 56 18.82 15.23 19.51
N HIS A 57 17.70 15.94 19.48
CA HIS A 57 16.43 15.58 20.13
C HIS A 57 15.27 16.12 19.27
N PRO A 58 14.04 15.58 19.41
CA PRO A 58 12.88 16.12 18.72
C PRO A 58 12.73 17.63 18.98
N MET A 59 12.68 18.42 17.92
CA MET A 59 12.59 19.88 17.99
C MET A 59 11.85 20.41 16.76
N THR A 60 11.22 21.57 16.88
CA THR A 60 10.58 22.23 15.74
C THR A 60 11.45 23.39 15.28
N VAL A 61 11.75 23.43 13.98
CA VAL A 61 12.42 24.57 13.36
C VAL A 61 11.42 25.33 12.51
N SER A 62 11.55 26.65 12.49
CA SER A 62 10.69 27.50 11.68
C SER A 62 11.46 28.63 11.02
N GLY A 63 10.85 29.23 10.00
CA GLY A 63 11.37 30.39 9.31
C GLY A 63 10.45 30.84 8.18
N HIS A 64 10.93 31.79 7.40
CA HIS A 64 10.20 32.37 6.29
C HIS A 64 10.94 32.12 4.97
N LEU A 65 10.23 31.55 4.00
CA LEU A 65 10.66 31.50 2.62
C LEU A 65 10.06 32.70 1.88
N THR A 66 10.93 33.61 1.42
CA THR A 66 10.53 34.86 0.78
C THR A 66 10.67 34.74 -0.73
N PHE A 67 9.57 34.94 -1.44
CA PHE A 67 9.49 35.00 -2.89
C PHE A 67 9.45 36.45 -3.35
N PHE A 68 10.32 36.82 -4.28
CA PHE A 68 10.37 38.16 -4.86
C PHE A 68 9.66 38.11 -6.22
N ILE A 69 8.60 38.89 -6.37
CA ILE A 69 7.79 38.92 -7.59
C ILE A 69 7.89 40.32 -8.19
N SER A 70 8.01 40.43 -9.52
CA SER A 70 8.22 41.70 -10.24
C SER A 70 7.16 42.76 -9.91
N ASP A 71 5.90 42.34 -9.86
CA ASP A 71 4.73 43.23 -9.82
C ASP A 71 3.95 43.13 -8.50
N ALA A 72 4.58 42.62 -7.44
CA ALA A 72 3.96 42.47 -6.13
C ALA A 72 4.98 42.62 -4.99
N PRO A 73 4.54 43.03 -3.79
CA PRO A 73 5.36 42.93 -2.59
C PRO A 73 5.86 41.49 -2.38
N PRO A 74 7.04 41.31 -1.75
CA PRO A 74 7.56 39.97 -1.47
C PRO A 74 6.54 39.13 -0.71
N VAL A 75 6.32 37.91 -1.20
CA VAL A 75 5.42 36.96 -0.55
C VAL A 75 6.25 36.13 0.42
N GLN A 76 5.83 36.08 1.68
CA GLN A 76 6.50 35.29 2.70
C GLN A 76 5.63 34.09 3.07
N LEU A 77 6.19 32.90 2.89
CA LEU A 77 5.61 31.65 3.36
C LEU A 77 6.27 31.29 4.68
N TYR A 78 5.48 31.17 5.74
CA TYR A 78 5.96 30.60 7.00
C TYR A 78 6.07 29.09 6.85
N VAL A 79 7.25 28.55 7.19
CA VAL A 79 7.54 27.12 7.13
C VAL A 79 7.93 26.68 8.53
N GLU A 80 7.21 25.70 9.07
CA GLU A 80 7.46 25.10 10.37
C GLU A 80 7.55 23.59 10.19
N ILE A 81 8.68 23.00 10.59
CA ILE A 81 8.98 21.58 10.34
C ILE A 81 9.43 20.94 11.66
N PRO A 82 8.72 19.90 12.14
CA PRO A 82 9.22 19.08 13.23
C PRO A 82 10.39 18.24 12.74
N LEU A 83 11.53 18.36 13.41
CA LEU A 83 12.72 17.56 13.19
C LEU A 83 12.85 16.54 14.31
N ILE A 84 13.19 15.32 13.93
CA ILE A 84 13.55 14.25 14.84
C ILE A 84 15.01 13.86 14.61
N PRO A 85 15.69 13.30 15.62
CA PRO A 85 16.99 12.66 15.41
C PRO A 85 16.91 11.67 14.27
N ALA A 86 17.96 11.63 13.45
CA ALA A 86 18.05 10.64 12.38
C ALA A 86 17.87 9.25 13.02
N PRO A 87 16.80 8.51 12.67
CA PRO A 87 16.61 7.19 13.23
C PRO A 87 17.82 6.32 12.87
N PRO A 88 18.20 5.34 13.71
CA PRO A 88 19.22 4.38 13.34
C PRO A 88 18.86 3.81 11.95
N GLN A 89 19.84 3.70 11.05
CA GLN A 89 19.61 3.24 9.67
C GLN A 89 18.86 1.91 9.67
N ARG A 90 17.54 2.02 9.53
CA ARG A 90 16.61 0.97 9.20
C ARG A 90 15.55 1.62 8.33
N GLN A 91 15.93 1.85 7.09
CA GLN A 91 14.99 1.89 5.99
C GLN A 91 15.70 1.38 4.75
N ARG A 92 15.39 0.12 4.45
CA ARG A 92 15.47 -0.44 3.12
C ARG A 92 14.30 0.21 2.34
N TYR A 93 14.58 0.98 1.28
CA TYR A 93 13.74 0.92 0.08
C TYR A 93 13.45 -0.55 -0.19
N PRO A 94 12.24 -0.98 -0.64
CA PRO A 94 11.87 -2.40 -0.66
C PRO A 94 13.07 -3.16 -1.22
N SER A 95 13.75 -3.89 -0.34
CA SER A 95 15.12 -4.35 -0.65
C SER A 95 15.12 -5.50 -1.66
N GLY A 96 13.95 -5.73 -2.23
CA GLY A 96 13.57 -6.84 -3.05
C GLY A 96 12.60 -6.33 -4.10
N TYR A 97 12.68 -7.00 -5.23
CA TYR A 97 11.68 -6.94 -6.26
C TYR A 97 10.37 -7.54 -5.73
N ILE A 98 9.30 -6.75 -5.77
CA ILE A 98 7.94 -7.21 -5.53
C ILE A 98 7.22 -7.14 -6.88
N PRO A 99 6.69 -8.26 -7.40
CA PRO A 99 5.95 -8.27 -8.65
C PRO A 99 4.58 -7.59 -8.48
N HIS A 100 3.94 -7.22 -9.58
CA HIS A 100 2.57 -6.72 -9.55
C HIS A 100 1.55 -7.78 -9.10
N ASP A 101 0.44 -7.32 -8.52
CA ASP A 101 -0.61 -8.20 -7.98
C ASP A 101 -1.37 -8.89 -9.11
N ASN A 102 -1.79 -8.18 -10.15
CA ASN A 102 -2.55 -8.77 -11.25
C ASN A 102 -1.65 -9.44 -12.29
N LEU A 103 -1.48 -10.77 -12.24
CA LEU A 103 -0.64 -11.54 -13.17
C LEU A 103 -1.04 -11.45 -14.65
N HIS A 104 -2.22 -10.90 -14.97
CA HIS A 104 -2.65 -10.67 -16.35
C HIS A 104 -2.15 -9.33 -16.93
N GLN A 105 -1.52 -8.48 -16.11
CA GLN A 105 -0.90 -7.24 -16.54
C GLN A 105 0.53 -7.48 -17.09
N GLN A 106 0.89 -6.79 -18.17
CA GLN A 106 2.19 -6.97 -18.85
C GLN A 106 3.08 -5.72 -18.89
N VAL A 107 2.58 -4.58 -18.41
CA VAL A 107 3.20 -3.27 -18.71
C VAL A 107 4.29 -2.91 -17.70
N ASP A 108 4.07 -3.21 -16.43
CA ASP A 108 5.03 -2.95 -15.36
C ASP A 108 5.20 -4.23 -14.54
N PRO A 109 6.43 -4.79 -14.44
CA PRO A 109 6.68 -5.96 -13.62
C PRO A 109 6.60 -5.64 -12.12
N PHE A 110 6.70 -4.38 -11.69
CA PHE A 110 6.74 -4.01 -10.28
C PHE A 110 5.37 -3.61 -9.74
N ASP A 111 5.10 -3.96 -8.49
CA ASP A 111 4.15 -3.16 -7.71
C ASP A 111 4.82 -1.84 -7.29
N SER A 112 4.27 -0.74 -7.81
CA SER A 112 4.73 0.63 -7.55
C SER A 112 3.65 1.49 -6.88
N GLN A 113 2.51 0.89 -6.53
CA GLN A 113 1.31 1.61 -6.10
C GLN A 113 1.29 1.88 -4.60
N GLY A 114 2.14 1.18 -3.84
CA GLY A 114 2.59 1.59 -2.51
C GLY A 114 1.70 1.17 -1.34
N ASP A 115 0.71 0.29 -1.57
CA ASP A 115 -0.11 -0.46 -0.61
C ASP A 115 -0.40 0.24 0.73
N HIS A 116 -0.87 1.47 0.64
CA HIS A 116 -1.07 2.33 1.81
C HIS A 116 -2.47 2.95 1.81
N PRO A 117 -3.08 3.17 3.00
CA PRO A 117 -4.27 4.00 3.17
C PRO A 117 -4.23 5.41 2.56
N HIS A 118 -3.06 5.87 2.07
CA HIS A 118 -2.88 7.18 1.45
C HIS A 118 -2.47 7.07 -0.03
N THR A 119 -2.45 5.87 -0.59
CA THR A 119 -2.13 5.56 -2.00
C THR A 119 -3.29 4.75 -2.63
N ASN A 120 -3.03 3.56 -3.20
CA ASN A 120 -4.02 2.70 -3.84
C ASN A 120 -5.14 2.20 -2.90
N PHE A 121 -4.93 2.10 -1.58
CA PHE A 121 -5.98 1.77 -0.61
C PHE A 121 -6.72 2.98 -0.02
N CYS A 122 -6.54 4.18 -0.57
CA CYS A 122 -7.18 5.40 -0.10
C CYS A 122 -8.72 5.29 -0.08
N ASP A 123 -9.33 4.73 -1.13
CA ASP A 123 -10.78 4.56 -1.19
C ASP A 123 -11.30 3.56 -0.15
N PHE A 124 -10.59 2.45 0.04
CA PHE A 124 -10.90 1.47 1.08
C PHE A 124 -10.85 2.12 2.47
N PHE A 125 -9.78 2.87 2.76
CA PHE A 125 -9.62 3.61 4.01
C PHE A 125 -10.75 4.62 4.23
N HIS A 126 -11.10 5.42 3.21
CA HIS A 126 -12.20 6.38 3.31
C HIS A 126 -13.56 5.70 3.54
N ARG A 127 -13.80 4.50 3.01
CA ARG A 127 -15.03 3.73 3.28
C ARG A 127 -15.12 3.31 4.75
N LEU A 128 -14.01 2.87 5.35
CA LEU A 128 -13.96 2.53 6.78
C LEU A 128 -14.34 3.75 7.65
N LEU A 129 -13.79 4.92 7.33
CA LEU A 129 -14.06 6.16 8.08
C LEU A 129 -15.47 6.72 7.84
N SER A 130 -15.86 6.85 6.57
CA SER A 130 -17.03 7.66 6.19
C SER A 130 -18.33 6.86 6.10
N HIS A 131 -18.26 5.61 5.63
CA HIS A 131 -19.44 4.76 5.48
C HIS A 131 -19.69 3.90 6.72
N HIS A 132 -18.63 3.39 7.34
CA HIS A 132 -18.73 2.52 8.52
C HIS A 132 -18.51 3.24 9.85
N HIS A 133 -18.13 4.53 9.81
CA HIS A 133 -17.91 5.37 11.00
C HIS A 133 -16.92 4.75 12.00
N LEU A 134 -15.89 4.07 11.48
CA LEU A 134 -14.83 3.48 12.30
C LEU A 134 -13.75 4.51 12.61
N PHE A 135 -13.14 4.37 13.78
CA PHE A 135 -11.87 5.03 14.08
C PHE A 135 -10.74 4.10 13.62
N VAL A 136 -9.90 4.60 12.71
CA VAL A 136 -8.81 3.82 12.12
C VAL A 136 -7.48 4.43 12.54
N GLU A 137 -6.60 3.59 13.07
CA GLU A 137 -5.20 3.90 13.32
C GLU A 137 -4.34 3.11 12.33
N VAL A 138 -3.39 3.79 11.68
CA VAL A 138 -2.43 3.14 10.79
C VAL A 138 -1.19 2.80 11.60
N LEU A 139 -0.92 1.51 11.78
CA LEU A 139 0.26 1.03 12.49
C LEU A 139 1.51 1.28 11.63
N THR A 140 2.48 1.98 12.20
CA THR A 140 3.79 2.25 11.55
C THR A 140 4.94 1.46 12.18
N THR A 141 4.62 0.61 13.15
CA THR A 141 5.54 -0.23 13.90
C THR A 141 5.04 -1.67 13.91
N ASP A 142 5.94 -2.60 14.24
CA ASP A 142 5.58 -4.00 14.44
C ASP A 142 4.57 -4.19 15.58
N TYR A 143 3.93 -5.35 15.63
CA TYR A 143 2.85 -5.64 16.58
C TYR A 143 3.31 -5.67 18.05
N THR A 144 4.61 -5.79 18.31
CA THR A 144 5.13 -5.74 19.68
C THR A 144 5.09 -4.34 20.29
N CYS A 145 4.93 -3.30 19.46
CA CYS A 145 4.83 -1.91 19.90
C CYS A 145 3.41 -1.51 20.32
N VAL A 146 2.40 -2.34 20.06
CA VAL A 146 1.02 -2.08 20.48
C VAL A 146 0.90 -2.32 21.98
N GLY A 147 0.82 -1.23 22.75
CA GLY A 147 0.83 -1.29 24.22
C GLY A 147 -0.41 -1.94 24.82
N ASP A 148 -1.59 -1.69 24.26
CA ASP A 148 -2.85 -2.27 24.73
C ASP A 148 -3.77 -2.67 23.57
N TRP A 149 -3.77 -3.96 23.24
CA TRP A 149 -4.67 -4.55 22.24
C TRP A 149 -6.15 -4.45 22.62
N SER A 150 -6.51 -4.12 23.87
CA SER A 150 -7.91 -4.00 24.32
C SER A 150 -8.65 -2.81 23.73
N LEU A 151 -7.90 -1.84 23.21
CA LEU A 151 -8.45 -0.64 22.58
C LEU A 151 -8.94 -0.90 21.15
N TYR A 152 -8.54 -2.01 20.52
CA TYR A 152 -8.84 -2.32 19.14
C TYR A 152 -9.86 -3.45 19.03
N GLY A 153 -10.91 -3.21 18.24
CA GLY A 153 -11.91 -4.23 17.91
C GLY A 153 -11.57 -5.04 16.66
N VAL A 154 -10.83 -4.45 15.71
CA VAL A 154 -10.45 -5.07 14.44
C VAL A 154 -9.01 -4.72 14.07
N LEU A 155 -8.22 -5.71 13.68
CA LEU A 155 -6.95 -5.56 12.98
C LEU A 155 -7.18 -5.89 11.51
N VAL A 156 -6.89 -4.95 10.61
CA VAL A 156 -6.98 -5.15 9.16
C VAL A 156 -5.57 -5.31 8.62
N ILE A 157 -5.33 -6.39 7.89
CA ILE A 157 -4.09 -6.72 7.21
C ILE A 157 -4.44 -6.84 5.73
N ALA A 158 -4.01 -5.88 4.93
CA ALA A 158 -4.24 -5.87 3.49
C ALA A 158 -2.89 -5.94 2.79
N ASP A 159 -2.79 -6.86 1.85
CA ASP A 159 -1.62 -7.11 1.01
C ASP A 159 -0.25 -7.16 1.72
N PRO A 160 -0.07 -8.07 2.70
CA PRO A 160 1.14 -8.09 3.49
C PRO A 160 2.27 -8.80 2.74
N GLU A 161 3.37 -8.07 2.48
CA GLU A 161 4.55 -8.64 1.80
C GLU A 161 5.72 -8.99 2.72
N ASP A 162 5.72 -8.45 3.92
CA ASP A 162 6.68 -8.79 4.96
C ASP A 162 6.27 -10.05 5.75
N SER A 163 7.22 -10.59 6.52
CA SER A 163 6.97 -11.69 7.44
C SER A 163 6.84 -11.17 8.87
N TRP A 164 6.01 -11.84 9.68
CA TRP A 164 5.92 -11.56 11.11
C TRP A 164 6.95 -12.33 11.93
N PHE A 165 7.46 -11.70 12.97
CA PHE A 165 8.20 -12.43 14.01
C PHE A 165 7.26 -13.33 14.80
N ALA A 166 7.79 -14.45 15.33
CA ALA A 166 7.00 -15.37 16.15
C ALA A 166 6.35 -14.69 17.37
N SER A 167 6.99 -13.64 17.92
CA SER A 167 6.42 -12.82 19.00
C SER A 167 5.18 -12.06 18.56
N GLU A 168 5.15 -11.53 17.34
CA GLU A 168 4.00 -10.81 16.79
C GLU A 168 2.83 -11.76 16.54
N VAL A 169 3.10 -12.92 15.94
CA VAL A 169 2.09 -13.97 15.75
C VAL A 169 1.47 -14.39 17.07
N ALA A 170 2.30 -14.60 18.11
CA ALA A 170 1.82 -14.96 19.44
C ALA A 170 0.98 -13.86 20.10
N LEU A 171 1.33 -12.58 19.89
CA LEU A 171 0.54 -11.45 20.38
C LEU A 171 -0.83 -11.37 19.74
N VAL A 172 -0.90 -11.53 18.41
CA VAL A 172 -2.18 -11.55 17.68
C VAL A 172 -3.04 -12.75 18.11
N ASP A 173 -2.45 -13.95 18.21
CA ASP A 173 -3.19 -15.14 18.69
C ASP A 173 -3.80 -14.92 20.07
N ALA A 174 -3.01 -14.40 21.02
CA ALA A 174 -3.49 -14.07 22.36
C ALA A 174 -4.58 -12.98 22.34
N ALA A 175 -4.41 -11.93 21.52
CA ALA A 175 -5.37 -10.83 21.41
C ALA A 175 -6.71 -11.27 20.80
N VAL A 176 -6.70 -12.23 19.87
CA VAL A 176 -7.91 -12.81 19.29
C VAL A 176 -8.64 -13.72 20.29
N ARG A 177 -7.90 -14.55 21.05
CA ARG A 177 -8.50 -15.58 21.92
C ARG A 177 -9.03 -15.07 23.26
N ARG A 178 -8.66 -13.86 23.68
CA ARG A 178 -9.20 -13.28 24.93
C ARG A 178 -10.73 -13.09 24.85
N HIS A 179 -11.37 -12.94 26.00
CA HIS A 179 -12.79 -12.57 26.06
C HIS A 179 -13.05 -11.23 25.33
N ASP A 180 -14.06 -11.20 24.45
CA ASP A 180 -14.32 -10.07 23.55
C ASP A 180 -13.05 -9.66 22.77
N GLY A 181 -12.38 -10.68 22.23
CA GLY A 181 -11.09 -10.56 21.57
C GLY A 181 -11.10 -9.78 20.27
N LEU A 182 -9.90 -9.39 19.87
CA LEU A 182 -9.62 -8.72 18.60
C LEU A 182 -10.17 -9.55 17.44
N SER A 183 -10.90 -8.93 16.50
CA SER A 183 -11.18 -9.56 15.22
C SER A 183 -10.05 -9.24 14.23
N VAL A 184 -9.67 -10.17 13.37
CA VAL A 184 -8.64 -9.97 12.35
C VAL A 184 -9.29 -10.12 10.98
N VAL A 185 -9.04 -9.17 10.09
CA VAL A 185 -9.42 -9.21 8.68
C VAL A 185 -8.14 -9.29 7.87
N VAL A 186 -7.99 -10.34 7.08
CA VAL A 186 -6.88 -10.50 6.14
C VAL A 186 -7.42 -10.39 4.72
N ILE A 187 -6.85 -9.48 3.94
CA ILE A 187 -7.04 -9.37 2.50
C ILE A 187 -5.67 -9.73 1.90
N ALA A 188 -5.62 -10.91 1.29
CA ALA A 188 -4.40 -11.48 0.73
C ALA A 188 -4.30 -11.20 -0.77
N ASP A 189 -3.30 -11.79 -1.40
CA ASP A 189 -3.10 -11.82 -2.84
C ASP A 189 -2.44 -13.16 -3.25
N TRP A 190 -1.86 -13.27 -4.45
CA TRP A 190 -1.23 -14.51 -4.89
C TRP A 190 0.16 -14.74 -4.30
N PHE A 191 0.48 -16.02 -4.11
CA PHE A 191 1.85 -16.50 -4.00
C PHE A 191 1.97 -17.88 -4.63
N ASN A 192 2.90 -18.04 -5.56
CA ASN A 192 3.25 -19.36 -6.08
C ASN A 192 4.78 -19.53 -6.13
N PRO A 193 5.36 -20.49 -5.39
CA PRO A 193 6.81 -20.64 -5.31
C PRO A 193 7.45 -21.10 -6.62
N GLY A 194 6.69 -21.69 -7.54
CA GLY A 194 7.15 -22.02 -8.89
C GLY A 194 7.26 -20.77 -9.75
N LEU A 195 6.19 -19.96 -9.82
CA LEU A 195 6.16 -18.70 -10.55
C LEU A 195 7.23 -17.73 -10.06
N VAL A 196 7.29 -17.47 -8.75
CA VAL A 196 8.24 -16.55 -8.11
C VAL A 196 9.69 -16.96 -8.43
N ARG A 197 10.02 -18.26 -8.38
CA ARG A 197 11.40 -18.73 -8.60
C ARG A 197 11.81 -18.82 -10.06
N HIS A 198 10.88 -19.16 -10.96
CA HIS A 198 11.24 -19.61 -12.31
C HIS A 198 10.72 -18.71 -13.42
N HIS A 199 9.67 -17.92 -13.19
CA HIS A 199 8.95 -17.21 -14.25
C HIS A 199 8.89 -15.70 -14.07
N MET A 200 9.24 -15.21 -12.88
CA MET A 200 9.13 -13.78 -12.57
C MET A 200 10.46 -13.03 -12.58
N SER A 201 11.61 -13.70 -12.75
CA SER A 201 12.92 -13.03 -12.70
C SER A 201 13.08 -11.95 -13.79
N LEU A 202 13.58 -10.78 -13.42
CA LEU A 202 13.76 -9.64 -14.31
C LEU A 202 15.24 -9.31 -14.47
N TRP A 203 15.71 -9.06 -15.69
CA TRP A 203 17.04 -8.48 -15.91
C TRP A 203 16.96 -6.95 -15.84
N ASP A 204 17.60 -6.35 -14.84
CA ASP A 204 17.72 -4.89 -14.76
C ASP A 204 18.99 -4.42 -15.48
N ALA A 205 18.80 -3.63 -16.54
CA ALA A 205 19.88 -3.02 -17.29
C ALA A 205 20.60 -1.91 -16.50
N THR A 206 19.97 -1.34 -15.48
CA THR A 206 20.53 -0.27 -14.65
C THR A 206 21.54 -0.83 -13.65
N THR A 207 21.20 -1.89 -12.92
CA THR A 207 22.14 -2.58 -12.02
C THR A 207 22.97 -3.67 -12.69
N LEU A 208 22.69 -4.00 -13.96
CA LEU A 208 23.34 -5.10 -14.69
C LEU A 208 23.24 -6.44 -13.95
N SER A 209 22.09 -6.71 -13.35
CA SER A 209 21.87 -7.92 -12.55
C SER A 209 20.46 -8.47 -12.75
N THR A 210 20.31 -9.79 -12.61
CA THR A 210 18.99 -10.42 -12.55
C THR A 210 18.41 -10.26 -11.15
N TRP A 211 17.23 -9.65 -11.07
CA TRP A 211 16.46 -9.50 -9.85
C TRP A 211 15.50 -10.69 -9.74
N GLN A 212 15.44 -11.27 -8.55
CA GLN A 212 14.46 -12.30 -8.21
C GLN A 212 13.46 -11.71 -7.23
N PRO A 213 12.16 -11.99 -7.42
CA PRO A 213 11.16 -11.48 -6.52
C PRO A 213 11.33 -12.11 -5.13
N VAL A 214 11.10 -11.31 -4.09
CA VAL A 214 11.22 -11.79 -2.71
C VAL A 214 9.98 -12.53 -2.23
N THR A 215 8.84 -12.29 -2.89
CA THR A 215 7.49 -12.78 -2.57
C THR A 215 6.60 -12.76 -3.83
N GLY A 216 5.31 -13.08 -3.71
CA GLY A 216 4.29 -12.97 -4.77
C GLY A 216 3.71 -11.56 -4.81
N GLY A 217 2.41 -11.42 -5.04
CA GLY A 217 1.69 -10.17 -4.72
C GLY A 217 1.41 -10.05 -3.22
N ALA A 218 1.35 -11.18 -2.51
CA ALA A 218 1.35 -11.21 -1.04
C ALA A 218 2.27 -12.31 -0.50
N ASN A 219 2.71 -12.16 0.75
CA ASN A 219 3.47 -13.15 1.48
C ASN A 219 2.55 -14.20 2.13
N VAL A 220 1.83 -14.94 1.28
CA VAL A 220 0.89 -16.00 1.70
C VAL A 220 1.50 -17.02 2.68
N PRO A 221 2.78 -17.44 2.58
CA PRO A 221 3.39 -18.28 3.61
C PRO A 221 3.42 -17.65 5.00
N ALA A 222 3.72 -16.35 5.09
CA ALA A 222 3.65 -15.61 6.35
C ALA A 222 2.21 -15.50 6.84
N ILE A 223 1.25 -15.23 5.94
CA ILE A 223 -0.19 -15.17 6.27
C ILE A 223 -0.64 -16.52 6.85
N ASN A 224 -0.27 -17.62 6.20
CA ASN A 224 -0.60 -18.97 6.69
C ASN A 224 0.05 -19.26 8.05
N THR A 225 1.24 -18.72 8.32
CA THR A 225 1.88 -18.83 9.65
C THR A 225 1.07 -18.09 10.72
N LEU A 226 0.58 -16.88 10.40
CA LEU A 226 -0.29 -16.10 11.29
C LEU A 226 -1.63 -16.81 11.54
N LEU A 227 -2.22 -17.41 10.50
CA LEU A 227 -3.56 -18.00 10.53
C LEU A 227 -3.61 -19.45 11.02
N ALA A 228 -2.48 -20.15 11.05
CA ALA A 228 -2.40 -21.58 11.39
C ALA A 228 -3.03 -21.88 12.76
N GLY A 229 -2.87 -21.00 13.75
CA GLY A 229 -3.48 -21.15 15.08
C GLY A 229 -5.01 -21.22 15.05
N PHE A 230 -5.64 -20.66 14.01
CA PHE A 230 -7.09 -20.61 13.84
C PHE A 230 -7.60 -21.68 12.86
N GLY A 231 -6.71 -22.53 12.33
CA GLY A 231 -7.07 -23.58 11.36
C GLY A 231 -7.41 -23.06 9.96
N VAL A 232 -7.04 -21.81 9.64
CA VAL A 232 -7.29 -21.18 8.34
C VAL A 232 -6.02 -21.19 7.50
N GLY A 233 -6.13 -21.52 6.22
CA GLY A 233 -5.00 -21.57 5.29
C GLY A 233 -5.39 -21.25 3.84
N LEU A 234 -4.54 -20.45 3.20
CA LEU A 234 -4.60 -20.05 1.80
C LEU A 234 -3.75 -20.96 0.91
N SER A 235 -4.22 -21.19 -0.31
CA SER A 235 -3.55 -22.02 -1.31
C SER A 235 -2.38 -21.29 -1.95
N SER A 236 -1.39 -22.04 -2.44
CA SER A 236 -0.31 -21.51 -3.29
C SER A 236 -0.62 -21.57 -4.79
N HIS A 237 -1.84 -21.96 -5.17
CA HIS A 237 -2.31 -21.86 -6.55
C HIS A 237 -2.88 -20.46 -6.76
N VAL A 238 -2.66 -19.90 -7.95
CA VAL A 238 -3.18 -18.59 -8.31
C VAL A 238 -4.49 -18.79 -9.04
N TRP A 239 -5.48 -18.00 -8.64
CA TRP A 239 -6.84 -18.10 -9.13
C TRP A 239 -7.35 -16.76 -9.63
N SER A 240 -8.16 -16.80 -10.68
CA SER A 240 -8.74 -15.61 -11.29
C SER A 240 -10.23 -15.78 -11.62
N ASN A 241 -10.95 -14.68 -11.47
CA ASN A 241 -12.27 -14.41 -12.01
C ASN A 241 -12.45 -12.90 -12.18
N VAL A 242 -12.25 -12.43 -13.41
CA VAL A 242 -12.36 -11.02 -13.79
C VAL A 242 -13.75 -10.44 -13.54
N GLU A 243 -14.82 -11.25 -13.65
CA GLU A 243 -16.19 -10.79 -13.39
C GLU A 243 -16.40 -10.39 -11.92
N LEU A 244 -15.54 -10.88 -11.01
CA LEU A 244 -15.59 -10.60 -9.57
C LEU A 244 -14.50 -9.62 -9.11
N LEU A 245 -13.67 -9.10 -10.02
CA LEU A 245 -12.42 -8.41 -9.66
C LEU A 245 -11.54 -9.23 -8.71
N TYR A 246 -11.54 -10.55 -8.88
CA TYR A 246 -10.62 -11.46 -8.21
C TYR A 246 -9.56 -11.82 -9.24
N LEU A 247 -8.45 -11.09 -9.31
CA LEU A 247 -7.60 -11.11 -10.51
C LEU A 247 -6.46 -12.10 -10.43
N SER A 248 -5.86 -12.22 -9.26
CA SER A 248 -4.72 -13.11 -9.03
C SER A 248 -4.65 -13.40 -7.54
N GLY A 249 -5.64 -14.12 -7.03
CA GLY A 249 -5.75 -14.36 -5.60
C GLY A 249 -5.43 -15.78 -5.17
N SER A 250 -5.39 -15.97 -3.86
CA SER A 250 -5.21 -17.26 -3.20
C SER A 250 -6.53 -17.77 -2.60
N ALA A 251 -7.05 -18.88 -3.12
CA ALA A 251 -8.26 -19.50 -2.54
C ALA A 251 -7.98 -20.11 -1.17
N LEU A 252 -9.00 -20.22 -0.32
CA LEU A 252 -8.91 -20.85 1.00
C LEU A 252 -9.00 -22.38 0.85
N ILE A 253 -8.07 -23.11 1.48
CA ILE A 253 -7.96 -24.58 1.40
C ILE A 253 -8.06 -25.28 2.74
N ASP A 254 -7.63 -24.61 3.82
CA ASP A 254 -7.81 -25.09 5.18
C ASP A 254 -8.83 -24.16 5.84
N LEU A 255 -9.94 -24.73 6.26
CA LEU A 255 -10.99 -24.03 6.97
C LEU A 255 -11.51 -24.95 8.07
N PRO A 256 -11.57 -24.50 9.34
CA PRO A 256 -12.29 -25.23 10.38
C PRO A 256 -13.80 -25.11 10.10
N ASP A 257 -14.66 -25.55 11.02
CA ASP A 257 -16.11 -25.31 10.93
C ASP A 257 -16.39 -23.79 10.87
N PRO A 258 -16.62 -23.23 9.66
CA PRO A 258 -16.61 -21.80 9.46
C PRO A 258 -17.99 -21.24 9.75
N SER A 259 -18.05 -20.07 10.36
CA SER A 259 -19.33 -19.39 10.59
C SER A 259 -19.95 -18.87 9.30
N PHE A 260 -19.12 -18.55 8.31
CA PHE A 260 -19.55 -18.15 6.97
C PHE A 260 -18.45 -18.46 5.95
N VAL A 261 -18.83 -18.87 4.73
CA VAL A 261 -17.92 -19.05 3.60
C VAL A 261 -18.58 -18.53 2.34
N LEU A 262 -17.82 -17.79 1.54
CA LEU A 262 -18.18 -17.39 0.20
C LEU A 262 -17.42 -18.24 -0.82
N TYR A 263 -18.16 -18.87 -1.73
CA TYR A 263 -17.61 -19.63 -2.84
C TYR A 263 -17.78 -18.88 -4.15
N ALA A 264 -16.82 -19.06 -5.05
CA ALA A 264 -16.89 -18.57 -6.42
C ALA A 264 -16.28 -19.58 -7.39
N ASN A 265 -16.73 -19.54 -8.64
CA ASN A 265 -16.08 -20.27 -9.72
C ASN A 265 -14.85 -19.49 -10.17
N LEU A 266 -13.68 -20.11 -10.05
CA LEU A 266 -12.39 -19.51 -10.41
C LEU A 266 -11.68 -20.35 -11.48
N THR A 267 -10.86 -19.69 -12.28
CA THR A 267 -9.91 -20.34 -13.18
C THR A 267 -8.56 -20.42 -12.47
N GLN A 268 -7.86 -21.55 -12.60
CA GLN A 268 -6.52 -21.70 -12.03
C GLN A 268 -5.48 -21.22 -13.06
N ASP A 269 -4.76 -20.15 -12.76
CA ASP A 269 -3.77 -19.57 -13.69
C ASP A 269 -2.46 -20.37 -13.75
N THR A 270 -2.21 -21.20 -12.73
CA THR A 270 -1.03 -22.08 -12.60
C THR A 270 -1.36 -23.55 -12.88
N ASN A 271 -1.45 -23.96 -14.15
CA ASN A 271 -1.80 -25.34 -14.51
C ASN A 271 -0.59 -26.30 -14.65
N LYS A 272 -0.77 -27.55 -14.15
CA LYS A 272 0.24 -28.63 -13.99
C LYS A 272 1.00 -29.10 -15.25
N LYS A 273 0.62 -28.68 -16.46
CA LYS A 273 1.27 -29.10 -17.71
C LYS A 273 2.25 -28.07 -18.28
N GLU A 274 2.28 -26.86 -17.70
CA GLU A 274 3.04 -25.70 -18.21
C GLU A 274 3.98 -25.08 -17.17
N ASP A 275 4.41 -25.85 -16.17
CA ASP A 275 5.43 -25.42 -15.19
C ASP A 275 6.76 -24.97 -15.87
N ASP A 276 6.93 -25.27 -17.16
CA ASP A 276 8.06 -24.88 -18.02
C ASP A 276 7.84 -23.60 -18.87
N ARG A 277 6.65 -22.97 -18.90
CA ARG A 277 6.37 -21.84 -19.83
C ARG A 277 5.63 -20.62 -19.28
N GLY A 278 5.42 -20.50 -17.97
CA GLY A 278 4.87 -19.30 -17.34
C GLY A 278 3.36 -19.36 -17.08
N VAL A 279 2.81 -18.26 -16.56
CA VAL A 279 1.37 -18.11 -16.24
C VAL A 279 0.55 -18.30 -17.52
N SER A 280 -0.43 -19.21 -17.49
CA SER A 280 -1.35 -19.35 -18.62
C SER A 280 -2.29 -18.15 -18.61
N MET A 281 -1.99 -17.12 -19.40
CA MET A 281 -2.84 -15.92 -19.54
C MET A 281 -4.17 -16.18 -20.25
N GLY A 282 -4.66 -17.42 -20.23
CA GLY A 282 -5.95 -17.79 -20.75
C GLY A 282 -7.05 -17.24 -19.85
N LEU A 283 -7.44 -15.99 -20.08
CA LEU A 283 -8.66 -15.31 -19.59
C LEU A 283 -9.98 -16.06 -19.90
N PHE A 284 -9.92 -17.29 -20.40
CA PHE A 284 -11.01 -18.02 -21.01
C PHE A 284 -11.32 -19.29 -20.23
N LYS A 285 -12.40 -19.22 -19.43
CA LYS A 285 -13.44 -20.23 -19.03
C LYS A 285 -13.17 -21.74 -19.23
N GLN A 286 -11.95 -22.22 -19.26
CA GLN A 286 -11.64 -23.64 -19.32
C GLN A 286 -11.34 -24.12 -17.90
N ASP A 287 -12.12 -25.11 -17.47
CA ASP A 287 -12.01 -25.79 -16.17
C ASP A 287 -12.15 -24.87 -14.95
N MET A 288 -13.20 -24.04 -14.93
CA MET A 288 -13.58 -23.31 -13.73
C MET A 288 -13.89 -24.27 -12.58
N LYS A 289 -13.35 -23.98 -11.39
CA LYS A 289 -13.56 -24.76 -10.19
C LYS A 289 -14.20 -23.87 -9.12
N GLU A 290 -15.20 -24.40 -8.43
CA GLU A 290 -15.77 -23.75 -7.25
C GLU A 290 -14.76 -23.81 -6.11
N MET A 291 -14.37 -22.64 -5.62
CA MET A 291 -13.33 -22.45 -4.60
C MET A 291 -13.84 -21.47 -3.52
N ALA A 292 -13.41 -21.66 -2.28
CA ALA A 292 -13.68 -20.69 -1.22
C ALA A 292 -12.78 -19.46 -1.41
N ILE A 293 -13.39 -18.29 -1.56
CA ILE A 293 -12.69 -17.00 -1.78
C ILE A 293 -12.72 -16.09 -0.56
N ALA A 294 -13.68 -16.30 0.34
CA ALA A 294 -13.75 -15.62 1.61
C ALA A 294 -14.29 -16.55 2.70
N ALA A 295 -13.85 -16.37 3.94
CA ALA A 295 -14.45 -17.06 5.08
C ALA A 295 -14.40 -16.20 6.35
N MET A 296 -15.33 -16.49 7.26
CA MET A 296 -15.32 -16.00 8.63
C MET A 296 -15.35 -17.17 9.60
N VAL A 297 -14.40 -17.17 10.54
CA VAL A 297 -14.30 -18.13 11.64
C VAL A 297 -14.49 -17.39 12.96
N GLN A 298 -15.50 -17.77 13.73
CA GLN A 298 -15.68 -17.29 15.09
C GLN A 298 -14.83 -18.10 16.07
N ILE A 299 -13.97 -17.44 16.85
CA ILE A 299 -13.24 -18.08 17.93
C ILE A 299 -14.13 -18.13 19.17
N GLN A 300 -14.24 -19.30 19.82
CA GLN A 300 -15.11 -19.47 20.98
C GLN A 300 -14.70 -18.55 22.12
N GLY A 301 -15.60 -17.64 22.50
CA GLY A 301 -15.34 -16.63 23.53
C GLY A 301 -14.32 -15.56 23.11
N GLY A 302 -13.86 -15.56 21.86
CA GLY A 302 -12.87 -14.63 21.33
C GLY A 302 -13.40 -13.79 20.17
N GLY A 303 -12.47 -13.22 19.41
CA GLY A 303 -12.76 -12.46 18.20
C GLY A 303 -13.09 -13.33 16.99
N ARG A 304 -13.11 -12.70 15.81
CA ARG A 304 -13.39 -13.33 14.52
C ARG A 304 -12.18 -13.26 13.61
N ILE A 305 -11.95 -14.29 12.82
CA ILE A 305 -10.98 -14.29 11.73
C ILE A 305 -11.78 -14.20 10.42
N VAL A 306 -11.56 -13.14 9.66
CA VAL A 306 -12.12 -12.94 8.31
C VAL A 306 -10.98 -12.95 7.32
N VAL A 307 -11.09 -13.73 6.26
CA VAL A 307 -10.07 -13.82 5.22
C VAL A 307 -10.73 -13.66 3.86
N TYR A 308 -10.11 -12.85 2.99
CA TYR A 308 -10.44 -12.69 1.58
C TYR A 308 -9.16 -12.88 0.75
N GLY A 309 -9.27 -13.61 -0.36
CA GLY A 309 -8.10 -14.15 -1.06
C GLY A 309 -7.38 -13.24 -2.04
N ASP A 310 -7.89 -12.02 -2.30
CA ASP A 310 -7.40 -11.13 -3.37
C ASP A 310 -7.58 -9.65 -2.98
N SER A 311 -6.61 -8.78 -3.25
CA SER A 311 -6.69 -7.36 -2.84
C SER A 311 -7.24 -6.44 -3.93
N SER A 312 -7.39 -6.94 -5.16
CA SER A 312 -7.74 -6.14 -6.35
C SER A 312 -9.05 -5.36 -6.22
N CYS A 313 -10.00 -5.81 -5.39
CA CYS A 313 -11.28 -5.12 -5.20
C CYS A 313 -11.22 -3.95 -4.21
N VAL A 314 -10.18 -3.88 -3.37
CA VAL A 314 -9.93 -2.76 -2.45
C VAL A 314 -8.84 -1.83 -2.95
N ASP A 315 -8.11 -2.22 -4.00
CA ASP A 315 -7.17 -1.40 -4.75
C ASP A 315 -7.91 -0.52 -5.78
N SER A 316 -7.88 0.80 -5.55
CA SER A 316 -8.49 1.80 -6.45
C SER A 316 -7.76 1.95 -7.79
N SER A 317 -6.47 1.60 -7.82
CA SER A 317 -5.65 1.64 -9.02
C SER A 317 -6.00 0.52 -9.99
N THR A 318 -6.41 -0.65 -9.52
CA THR A 318 -6.90 -1.74 -10.37
C THR A 318 -8.08 -1.33 -11.23
N VAL A 319 -9.05 -0.61 -10.65
CA VAL A 319 -10.22 -0.09 -11.38
C VAL A 319 -9.78 0.89 -12.46
N SER A 320 -8.84 1.79 -12.14
CA SER A 320 -8.31 2.77 -13.10
C SER A 320 -7.55 2.11 -14.27
N GLN A 321 -6.84 1.02 -14.01
CA GLN A 321 -6.09 0.26 -15.01
C GLN A 321 -7.04 -0.51 -15.95
N MET A 322 -8.14 -1.05 -15.44
CA MET A 322 -9.16 -1.69 -16.28
C MET A 322 -9.86 -0.71 -17.23
N GLU A 323 -10.12 0.52 -16.77
CA GLU A 323 -10.75 1.56 -17.61
C GLU A 323 -9.85 2.01 -18.78
N HIS A 324 -8.53 2.05 -18.56
CA HIS A 324 -7.56 2.42 -19.60
C HIS A 324 -7.21 1.23 -20.54
N GLY A 325 -7.51 0.00 -20.12
CA GLY A 325 -7.28 -1.25 -20.85
C GLY A 325 -8.50 -1.79 -21.60
N THR A 326 -9.26 -0.97 -22.32
CA THR A 326 -10.33 -1.41 -23.26
C THR A 326 -11.31 -2.49 -22.75
N VAL A 327 -11.96 -2.29 -21.60
CA VAL A 327 -13.32 -2.82 -21.40
C VAL A 327 -14.17 -1.74 -20.73
N SER A 328 -15.06 -1.14 -21.52
CA SER A 328 -16.15 -0.30 -21.02
C SER A 328 -17.30 -1.19 -20.51
N MET A 329 -17.94 -0.74 -19.41
CA MET A 329 -19.16 -1.24 -18.73
C MET A 329 -18.90 -2.25 -17.59
N CYS A 330 -19.45 -2.13 -16.37
CA CYS A 330 -20.57 -1.40 -15.75
C CYS A 330 -20.15 -1.11 -14.29
N GLY A 331 -20.63 -0.13 -13.53
CA GLY A 331 -21.83 0.68 -13.57
C GLY A 331 -21.92 1.38 -12.21
N GLN A 332 -22.11 2.69 -12.24
CA GLN A 332 -22.62 3.45 -11.11
C GLN A 332 -23.94 2.84 -10.65
N ASP A 333 -24.20 2.97 -9.35
CA ASP A 333 -25.44 2.65 -8.64
C ASP A 333 -25.67 1.18 -8.25
N MET A 334 -25.35 0.88 -6.99
CA MET A 334 -26.17 -0.01 -6.16
C MET A 334 -26.10 0.43 -4.69
N ILE A 335 -27.17 1.17 -4.30
CA ILE A 335 -27.86 1.33 -3.00
C ILE A 335 -27.07 1.00 -1.72
#